data_AF-X1QZC8-F1
#
_entry.id   AF-X1QZC8-F1
#
_cell.length_a   1.000
_cell.length_b   1.000
_cell.length_c   1.000
_cell.angle_alpha   90.00
_cell.angle_beta   90.00
_cell.angle_gamma   90.00
#
_symmetry.space_group_name_H-M   'P 1'
#
loop_
_entity.id
_entity.type
_entity.pdbx_description
1 polymer ?
#
loop_
_entity_poly.entity_id
_entity_poly.type
_entity_poly.pdbx_seq_one_letter_code
_entity_poly.pdbx_strand_id
1 'polypeptide(L)' 'AYRLMASKGGIFGEPASAASLAGLIKLSRGGMDFSQKRVVCVVTGTGLKDPDTAMEGAGSFLELSADLAAVEQALGWG' A
#
# COMPACT_ATOMS: atom_id res chain seq x y z
N ALA A 1 -3.36 4.50 4.71
CA ALA A 1 -4.02 4.31 3.40
C ALA A 1 -3.02 4.24 2.24
N TYR A 2 -1.92 4.99 2.27
CA TYR A 2 -0.84 4.95 1.26
C TYR A 2 -0.39 3.52 0.92
N ARG A 3 0.07 2.75 1.92
CA ARG A 3 0.46 1.34 1.73
C ARG A 3 -0.68 0.45 1.21
N LEU A 4 -1.92 0.72 1.62
CA LEU A 4 -3.10 -0.06 1.20
C LEU A 4 -3.43 0.20 -0.27
N MET A 5 -3.40 1.46 -0.69
CA MET A 5 -3.59 1.89 -2.08
C MET A 5 -2.57 1.20 -3.01
N ALA A 6 -1.31 1.14 -2.59
CA ALA A 6 -0.27 0.44 -3.35
C ALA A 6 -0.45 -1.08 -3.34
N SER A 7 -0.47 -1.71 -2.16
CA SER A 7 -0.46 -3.18 -2.01
C SER A 7 -1.76 -3.90 -2.38
N LYS A 8 -2.91 -3.22 -2.31
CA LYS A 8 -4.22 -3.80 -2.62
C LYS A 8 -4.84 -3.20 -3.87
N GLY A 9 -4.58 -1.92 -4.14
CA GLY A 9 -5.11 -1.22 -5.31
C GLY A 9 -4.19 -1.22 -6.52
N GLY A 10 -2.89 -1.55 -6.36
CA GLY A 10 -1.90 -1.43 -7.42
C GLY A 10 -1.63 0.01 -7.86
N ILE A 11 -2.02 1.00 -7.04
CA ILE A 11 -1.90 2.43 -7.36
C ILE A 11 -0.82 3.04 -6.47
N PHE A 12 0.30 3.42 -7.09
CA PHE A 12 1.41 4.08 -6.40
C PHE A 12 1.30 5.61 -6.55
N GLY A 13 0.53 6.24 -5.67
CA GLY A 13 0.38 7.69 -5.56
C GLY A 13 1.21 8.27 -4.41
N GLU A 14 1.44 9.58 -4.40
CA GLU A 14 2.15 10.27 -3.30
C GLU A 14 1.37 10.20 -1.96
N PRO A 15 2.00 10.47 -0.79
CA PRO A 15 1.33 10.41 0.50
C PRO A 15 0.07 11.29 0.60
N ALA A 16 0.11 12.49 0.01
CA ALA A 16 -1.03 13.40 -0.04
C ALA A 16 -2.22 12.82 -0.83
N SER A 17 -1.96 12.13 -1.94
CA SER A 17 -2.99 11.44 -2.72
C SER A 17 -3.72 10.37 -1.91
N ALA A 18 -3.01 9.69 -1.02
CA ALA A 18 -3.60 8.67 -0.16
C ALA A 18 -4.53 9.20 0.93
N ALA A 19 -4.52 10.52 1.19
CA ALA A 19 -5.39 11.15 2.18
C ALA A 19 -6.89 11.01 1.84
N SER A 20 -7.25 11.07 0.55
CA SER A 20 -8.63 10.90 0.08
C SER A 20 -9.17 9.51 0.45
N LEU A 21 -8.40 8.46 0.20
CA LEU A 21 -8.72 7.09 0.60
C LEU A 21 -8.70 6.92 2.13
N ALA A 22 -7.77 7.57 2.83
CA ALA A 22 -7.72 7.53 4.30
C ALA A 22 -8.99 8.11 4.93
N GLY A 23 -9.49 9.23 4.39
CA GLY A 23 -10.74 9.85 4.80
C GLY A 23 -11.93 8.92 4.58
N LEU A 24 -12.02 8.28 3.41
CA LEU A 24 -13.08 7.31 3.12
C LEU A 24 -13.08 6.14 4.11
N ILE A 25 -11.90 5.54 4.37
CA ILE A 25 -11.76 4.45 5.35
C ILE A 25 -12.17 4.91 6.74
N LYS A 26 -11.77 6.12 7.17
CA LYS A 26 -12.13 6.69 8.46
C LYS A 26 -13.65 6.86 8.60
N LEU A 27 -14.30 7.43 7.60
CA LEU A 27 -15.76 7.66 7.60
C LEU A 27 -16.53 6.34 7.61
N SER A 28 -16.12 5.37 6.80
CA SER A 28 -16.73 4.04 6.77
C SER A 28 -16.60 3.32 8.12
N ARG A 29 -15.43 3.36 8.76
CA ARG A 29 -15.22 2.84 10.12
C ARG A 29 -16.03 3.58 11.18
N GLY A 30 -16.38 4.85 10.92
CA GLY A 30 -17.27 5.66 11.76
C GLY A 30 -18.76 5.37 11.56
N GLY A 31 -19.13 4.35 10.76
CA GLY A 31 -20.52 3.96 10.54
C GLY A 31 -21.21 4.67 9.38
N MET A 32 -20.50 5.49 8.60
CA MET A 32 -21.08 6.07 7.39
C MET A 32 -21.19 5.00 6.30
N ASP A 33 -22.40 4.78 5.78
CA ASP A 33 -22.65 3.84 4.70
C ASP A 33 -22.46 4.47 3.31
N PHE A 34 -21.66 3.78 2.50
CA PHE A 34 -21.36 4.12 1.11
C PHE A 34 -21.79 3.03 0.11
N SER A 35 -22.46 1.97 0.56
CA SER A 35 -22.80 0.77 -0.24
C SER A 35 -23.58 1.07 -1.53
N GLN A 36 -24.44 2.10 -1.51
CA GLN A 36 -25.25 2.55 -2.65
C GLN A 36 -24.69 3.82 -3.33
N LYS A 37 -23.43 4.18 -3.08
CA LYS A 37 -22.81 5.42 -3.56
C LYS A 37 -21.60 5.12 -4.45
N ARG A 38 -21.36 5.99 -5.44
CA ARG A 38 -20.09 6.03 -6.17
C ARG A 38 -19.19 7.07 -5.52
N VAL A 39 -18.01 6.65 -5.06
CA VAL A 39 -17.01 7.52 -4.45
C VAL A 39 -15.79 7.57 -5.38
N VAL A 40 -15.26 8.78 -5.59
CA VAL A 40 -14.04 9.00 -6.37
C VAL A 40 -12.96 9.54 -5.43
N CYS A 41 -11.87 8.80 -5.28
CA CYS A 41 -10.65 9.24 -4.59
C CYS A 41 -9.67 9.75 -5.65
N VAL A 42 -9.35 11.04 -5.61
CA VAL A 42 -8.42 11.65 -6.57
C VAL A 42 -6.98 11.39 -6.15
N VAL A 43 -6.17 10.92 -7.09
CA VAL A 43 -4.71 10.80 -6.96
C VAL A 43 -4.09 12.00 -7.67
N THR A 44 -3.59 12.94 -6.89
CA THR A 44 -3.02 14.22 -7.35
C THR A 44 -1.61 14.09 -7.91
N GLY A 45 -0.87 13.06 -7.49
CA GLY A 45 0.52 12.89 -7.87
C GLY A 45 0.99 11.45 -7.77
N THR A 46 2.03 11.12 -8.55
CA THR A 46 2.63 9.79 -8.59
C THR A 46 3.50 9.58 -7.34
N GLY A 47 3.60 8.33 -6.87
CA GLY A 47 4.49 7.99 -5.75
C GLY A 47 5.97 8.14 -6.08
N LEU A 48 6.35 8.25 -7.36
CA LEU A 48 7.74 8.46 -7.79
C LEU A 48 8.23 9.90 -7.53
N LYS A 49 7.33 10.83 -7.20
CA LYS A 49 7.71 12.20 -6.80
C LYS A 49 8.36 12.25 -5.40
N ASP A 50 8.11 11.25 -4.57
CA ASP A 50 8.56 11.19 -3.18
C ASP A 50 9.09 9.78 -2.87
N PRO A 51 10.29 9.44 -3.41
CA PRO A 51 10.90 8.13 -3.19
C PRO A 51 11.32 7.94 -1.73
N ASP A 52 11.65 9.01 -1.01
CA ASP A 52 12.11 8.94 0.37
C ASP A 52 11.02 8.39 1.28
N THR A 53 9.78 8.91 1.18
CA THR A 53 8.65 8.37 1.95
C THR A 53 8.35 6.91 1.60
N ALA A 54 8.60 6.49 0.36
CA ALA A 54 8.45 5.08 -0.02
C ALA A 54 9.51 4.20 0.66
N MET A 55 10.73 4.70 0.79
CA MET A 55 11.86 4.00 1.40
C MET A 55 11.79 3.94 2.93
N GLU A 56 11.26 4.95 3.60
CA GLU A 56 11.07 4.94 5.07
C GLU A 56 10.24 3.75 5.56
N GLY A 57 9.36 3.21 4.70
CA GLY A 57 8.55 2.03 4.98
C GLY A 57 9.14 0.70 4.53
N ALA A 58 10.25 0.70 3.80
CA ALA A 58 10.88 -0.50 3.29
C ALA A 58 11.69 -1.18 4.41
N GLY A 59 11.35 -2.44 4.72
CA GLY A 59 12.16 -3.27 5.62
C GLY A 59 13.47 -3.67 4.96
N SER A 60 14.40 -4.18 5.76
CA SER A 60 15.59 -4.84 5.23
C SER A 60 15.22 -6.09 4.42
N PHE A 61 16.01 -6.38 3.40
CA PHE A 61 15.89 -7.65 2.70
C PHE A 61 16.22 -8.81 3.65
N LEU A 62 15.52 -9.93 3.49
CA LEU A 62 15.87 -11.16 4.18
C LEU A 62 17.16 -11.71 3.54
N GLU A 63 18.21 -11.88 4.35
CA GLU A 63 19.45 -12.50 3.91
C GLU A 63 19.33 -14.02 4.01
N LEU A 64 19.56 -14.70 2.89
CA LEU A 64 19.45 -16.16 2.77
C LEU A 64 20.71 -16.72 2.11
N SER A 65 21.00 -17.99 2.37
CA SER A 65 22.02 -18.73 1.60
C SER A 65 21.61 -18.83 0.13
N ALA A 66 22.60 -18.91 -0.77
CA ALA A 66 22.40 -19.12 -2.20
C ALA A 66 22.00 -20.59 -2.52
N ASP A 67 20.92 -21.05 -1.89
CA ASP A 67 20.38 -22.40 -1.97
C ASP A 67 18.87 -22.32 -2.27
N LEU A 68 18.39 -23.19 -3.17
CA LEU A 68 17.00 -23.16 -3.62
C LEU A 68 16.02 -23.50 -2.49
N ALA A 69 16.34 -24.53 -1.69
CA ALA A 69 15.46 -24.96 -0.61
C ALA A 69 15.31 -23.87 0.47
N ALA A 70 16.40 -23.17 0.78
CA ALA A 70 16.36 -22.00 1.67
C ALA A 70 15.42 -20.90 1.18
N VAL A 71 15.38 -20.63 -0.13
CA VAL A 71 14.49 -19.63 -0.74
C VAL A 71 13.03 -20.11 -0.73
N GLU A 72 12.78 -21.37 -1.08
CA GLU A 72 11.43 -21.95 -1.07
C GLU A 72 10.82 -21.93 0.33
N GLN A 73 11.60 -22.31 1.36
CA GLN A 73 11.14 -22.27 2.74
C GLN A 73 10.80 -20.83 3.19
N ALA A 74 11.62 -19.84 2.82
CA ALA A 74 11.39 -18.44 3.16
C ALA A 74 10.13 -17.86 2.50
N LEU A 75 9.77 -18.34 1.31
CA LEU A 75 8.55 -17.94 0.60
C LEU A 75 7.31 -18.73 1.04
N GLY A 76 7.47 -19.74 1.89
CA GLY A 76 6.40 -20.66 2.30
C GLY A 76 5.97 -21.61 1.18
N TRP A 77 6.90 -21.98 0.31
CA TRP A 77 6.69 -22.90 -0.81
C TRP A 77 7.24 -24.32 -0.54
N GLY A 78 8.08 -24.47 0.49
CA GLY A 78 8.65 -25.74 0.95
C GLY A 78 7.96 -26.33 2.16
#